data_AF-A0A8T7KD99-F1
#
_entry.id   AF-A0A8T7KD99-F1
#
_cell.length_a   1.000
_cell.length_b   1.000
_cell.length_c   1.000
_cell.angle_alpha   90.00
_cell.angle_beta   90.00
_cell.angle_gamma   90.00
#
_symmetry.space_group_name_H-M   'P 1'
#
loop_
_entity.id
_entity.type
_entity.pdbx_description
1 polymer ?
#
loop_
_entity_poly.entity_id
_entity_poly.type
_entity_poly.pdbx_seq_one_letter_code
_entity_poly.pdbx_strand_id
1 'polypeptide(L)'
;MLQPPLVTVSVYRRDYGYRYTDLPVDHLDSTGLLIDCSTSYARPTHYDLRQGDIVRWRAGERYIEALISAVSRDATTLRAEFSGAHLLPPEFVPY
;
A
#
# COMPACT_ATOMS: atom_id res chain seq x y z
N MET A 1 0.52 3.23 -26.00
CA MET A 1 0.47 3.84 -24.66
C MET A 1 1.31 2.95 -23.75
N LEU A 2 2.43 3.45 -23.24
CA LEU A 2 3.24 2.73 -22.25
C LEU A 2 2.52 2.87 -20.92
N GLN A 3 1.86 1.81 -20.46
CA GLN A 3 1.31 1.76 -19.11
C GLN A 3 2.51 1.84 -18.14
N PRO A 4 2.55 2.81 -17.22
CA PRO A 4 3.60 2.85 -16.20
C PRO A 4 3.62 1.51 -15.44
N PRO A 5 4.79 1.06 -14.98
CA PRO A 5 4.90 -0.21 -14.26
C PRO A 5 3.91 -0.21 -13.09
N LEU A 6 3.07 -1.25 -13.04
CA LEU A 6 2.07 -1.40 -11.99
C LEU A 6 2.79 -1.51 -10.64
N VAL A 7 2.55 -0.56 -9.75
CA VAL A 7 3.10 -0.60 -8.39
C VAL A 7 2.07 -1.26 -7.49
N THR A 8 2.49 -2.28 -6.75
CA THR A 8 1.62 -3.02 -5.84
C THR A 8 2.14 -3.00 -4.41
N VAL A 9 1.21 -3.08 -3.46
CA VAL A 9 1.51 -3.23 -2.05
C VAL A 9 0.77 -4.42 -1.45
N SER A 10 1.41 -5.07 -0.50
CA SER A 10 0.78 -6.07 0.35
C SER A 10 0.46 -5.44 1.70
N VAL A 11 -0.73 -5.69 2.23
CA VAL A 11 -1.21 -5.09 3.48
C VAL A 11 -1.52 -6.18 4.48
N TYR A 12 -0.88 -6.10 5.63
CA TYR A 12 -1.02 -7.04 6.74
C TYR A 12 -1.57 -6.31 7.96
N ARG A 13 -2.57 -6.88 8.60
CA ARG A 13 -3.13 -6.39 9.86
C ARG A 13 -2.77 -7.34 10.99
N ARG A 14 -2.17 -6.83 12.06
CA ARG A 14 -1.88 -7.60 13.27
C ARG A 14 -3.17 -8.27 13.75
N ASP A 15 -3.08 -9.54 14.16
CA ASP A 15 -4.18 -10.38 14.62
C ASP A 15 -5.22 -10.79 13.57
N TYR A 16 -5.12 -10.29 12.32
CA TYR A 16 -6.03 -10.63 11.22
C TYR A 16 -5.34 -11.27 10.01
N GLY A 17 -4.03 -11.07 9.87
CA GLY A 17 -3.27 -11.57 8.72
C GLY A 17 -3.32 -10.61 7.53
N TYR A 18 -3.15 -11.16 6.32
CA TYR A 18 -3.16 -10.38 5.09
C TYR A 18 -4.57 -9.88 4.75
N ARG A 19 -4.69 -8.57 4.56
CA ARG A 19 -5.91 -7.89 4.08
C ARG A 19 -5.89 -7.75 2.58
N TYR A 20 -4.72 -7.47 2.04
CA TYR A 20 -4.49 -7.38 0.61
C TYR A 20 -3.16 -8.01 0.24
N THR A 21 -3.16 -8.73 -0.88
CA THR A 21 -1.96 -9.22 -1.55
C THR A 21 -1.92 -8.54 -2.92
N ASP A 22 -0.79 -7.89 -3.21
CA ASP A 22 -0.56 -7.16 -4.47
C ASP A 22 -1.65 -6.14 -4.86
N LEU A 23 -2.09 -5.35 -3.89
CA LEU A 23 -3.01 -4.23 -4.12
C LEU A 23 -2.36 -3.18 -5.05
N PRO A 24 -2.91 -2.92 -6.24
CA PRO A 24 -2.41 -1.86 -7.11
C PRO A 24 -2.64 -0.48 -6.49
N VAL A 25 -1.64 0.39 -6.64
CA VAL A 25 -1.67 1.79 -6.20
C VAL A 25 -1.13 2.70 -7.30
N ASP A 26 -1.61 3.93 -7.35
CA ASP A 26 -1.23 4.91 -8.39
C ASP A 26 0.08 5.62 -8.04
N HIS A 27 0.29 5.89 -6.74
CA HIS A 27 1.55 6.44 -6.23
C HIS A 27 1.98 5.72 -4.96
N LEU A 28 3.29 5.55 -4.81
CA LEU A 28 3.91 4.91 -3.65
C LEU A 28 5.32 5.45 -3.43
N ASP A 29 5.61 5.85 -2.20
CA ASP A 29 6.96 6.17 -1.74
C ASP A 29 7.12 5.79 -0.26
N SER A 30 8.23 6.20 0.36
CA SER A 30 8.52 5.91 1.78
C SER A 30 7.62 6.65 2.76
N THR A 31 6.87 7.65 2.30
CA THR A 31 5.99 8.51 3.11
C THR A 31 4.51 8.16 2.97
N GLY A 32 4.12 7.44 1.92
CA GLY A 32 2.73 7.01 1.76
C GLY A 32 2.39 6.36 0.43
N LEU A 33 1.10 6.10 0.27
CA LEU A 33 0.48 5.66 -0.98
C LEU A 33 -0.74 6.51 -1.33
N LEU A 34 -1.10 6.50 -2.61
CA LEU A 34 -2.32 7.08 -3.14
C LEU A 34 -3.02 6.12 -4.10
N ILE A 35 -4.34 6.03 -3.98
CA ILE A 35 -5.22 5.34 -4.94
C ILE A 35 -6.21 6.37 -5.48
N ASP A 36 -6.18 6.61 -6.79
CA ASP A 36 -7.11 7.45 -7.53
C ASP A 36 -8.26 6.60 -8.08
N CYS A 37 -9.45 6.88 -7.59
CA CYS A 37 -10.70 6.24 -7.97
C CYS A 37 -11.52 7.05 -8.96
N SER A 38 -11.01 8.18 -9.48
CA SER A 38 -11.75 9.10 -10.36
C SER A 38 -12.23 8.45 -11.67
N THR A 39 -11.52 7.44 -12.16
CA THR A 39 -11.82 6.72 -13.41
C THR A 39 -12.28 5.28 -13.17
N SER A 40 -12.42 4.87 -11.90
CA SER A 40 -12.72 3.49 -11.50
C SER A 40 -14.15 3.35 -10.97
N TYR A 41 -14.72 2.16 -11.09
CA TYR A 41 -15.95 1.80 -10.37
C TYR A 41 -15.70 1.57 -8.88
N ALA A 42 -14.46 1.31 -8.48
CA ALA A 42 -14.08 1.21 -7.08
C ALA A 42 -14.13 2.59 -6.42
N ARG A 43 -14.69 2.68 -5.21
CA ARG A 43 -14.73 3.91 -4.43
C ARG A 43 -13.65 3.86 -3.33
N PRO A 44 -13.13 5.00 -2.86
CA PRO A 44 -12.16 5.03 -1.75
C PRO A 44 -12.64 4.29 -0.49
N THR A 45 -13.95 4.26 -0.25
CA THR A 45 -14.58 3.55 0.87
C THR A 45 -14.61 2.04 0.72
N HIS A 46 -14.36 1.48 -0.46
CA HIS A 46 -14.29 0.02 -0.68
C HIS A 46 -12.96 -0.57 -0.18
N TYR A 47 -11.94 0.27 0.06
CA TYR A 47 -10.63 -0.16 0.53
C TYR A 47 -10.56 -0.12 2.07
N ASP A 48 -10.35 -1.28 2.67
CA ASP A 48 -10.23 -1.51 4.13
C ASP A 48 -8.80 -1.28 4.64
N LEU A 49 -8.15 -0.20 4.19
CA LEU A 49 -6.88 0.26 4.77
C LEU A 49 -7.14 1.02 6.07
N ARG A 50 -6.37 0.72 7.11
CA ARG A 50 -6.51 1.33 8.45
C ARG A 50 -5.16 1.76 9.00
N GLN A 51 -5.21 2.76 9.86
CA GLN A 51 -4.09 3.09 10.73
C GLN A 51 -3.67 1.85 11.53
N GLY A 52 -2.35 1.63 11.61
CA GLY A 52 -1.74 0.47 12.26
C GLY A 52 -1.54 -0.75 11.34
N ASP A 53 -2.07 -0.74 10.12
CA ASP A 53 -1.75 -1.77 9.14
C ASP A 53 -0.27 -1.69 8.72
N ILE A 54 0.33 -2.84 8.46
CA ILE A 54 1.69 -2.98 7.94
C ILE A 54 1.59 -3.07 6.43
N VAL A 55 2.33 -2.22 5.72
CA VAL A 55 2.40 -2.20 4.26
C VAL A 55 3.77 -2.66 3.83
N ARG A 56 3.81 -3.55 2.84
CA ARG A 56 5.04 -4.06 2.24
C ARG A 56 5.00 -3.92 0.73
N TRP A 57 6.10 -3.50 0.14
CA TRP A 57 6.22 -3.38 -1.31
C TRP A 57 7.62 -3.70 -1.77
N ARG A 58 7.74 -4.01 -3.06
CA ARG A 58 9.01 -4.38 -3.66
C ARG A 58 9.83 -3.14 -4.01
N ALA A 59 11.11 -3.16 -3.64
CA ALA A 59 12.12 -2.17 -3.98
C ALA A 59 13.32 -2.90 -4.61
N GLY A 60 13.26 -3.10 -5.93
CA GLY A 60 14.23 -3.90 -6.66
C GLY A 60 14.17 -5.38 -6.27
N GLU A 61 15.27 -5.90 -5.73
CA GLU A 61 15.38 -7.29 -5.26
C GLU A 61 14.93 -7.48 -3.80
N ARG A 62 14.64 -6.38 -3.08
CA ARG A 62 14.25 -6.41 -1.66
C ARG A 62 12.83 -5.91 -1.46
N TYR A 63 12.36 -6.00 -0.23
CA TYR A 63 11.09 -5.44 0.21
C TYR A 63 11.32 -4.28 1.17
N ILE A 64 10.44 -3.29 1.13
CA ILE A 64 10.33 -2.25 2.15
C ILE A 64 9.08 -2.56 2.97
N GLU A 65 9.16 -2.33 4.28
CA GLU A 65 8.02 -2.36 5.20
C GLU A 65 7.83 -0.98 5.83
N ALA A 66 6.57 -0.58 5.97
CA ALA A 66 6.18 0.60 6.74
C ALA A 66 4.86 0.37 7.49
N LEU A 67 4.57 1.22 8.48
CA LEU A 67 3.29 1.24 9.20
C LEU A 67 2.41 2.37 8.68
N ILE A 68 1.14 2.10 8.41
CA ILE A 68 0.15 3.15 8.13
C ILE A 68 -0.07 3.98 9.39
N SER A 69 0.33 5.25 9.36
CA SER A 69 0.15 6.20 10.46
C SER A 69 -1.20 6.91 10.39
N ALA A 70 -1.72 7.16 9.18
CA ALA A 70 -3.02 7.78 8.95
C ALA A 70 -3.63 7.32 7.63
N VAL A 71 -4.96 7.33 7.55
CA VAL A 71 -5.70 7.10 6.30
C VAL A 71 -6.73 8.19 6.11
N SER A 72 -6.68 8.87 4.98
CA SER A 72 -7.69 9.84 4.55
C SER A 72 -8.39 9.36 3.28
N ARG A 73 -9.68 9.67 3.19
CA ARG A 73 -10.54 9.33 2.06
C ARG A 73 -11.33 10.57 1.70
N ASP A 74 -11.27 10.96 0.44
CA ASP A 74 -12.20 11.92 -0.14
C ASP A 74 -13.14 11.21 -1.12
N ALA A 75 -13.84 11.98 -1.96
CA ALA A 75 -14.83 11.44 -2.89
C ALA A 75 -14.22 10.50 -3.94
N THR A 76 -12.98 10.74 -4.35
CA THR A 76 -12.33 10.07 -5.48
C THR A 76 -10.94 9.55 -5.17
N THR A 77 -10.43 9.76 -3.96
CA THR A 77 -9.05 9.41 -3.62
C THR A 77 -8.96 8.79 -2.23
N LEU A 78 -8.12 7.78 -2.12
CA LEU A 78 -7.63 7.26 -0.86
C LEU A 78 -6.15 7.63 -0.73
N ARG A 79 -5.77 8.16 0.44
CA ARG A 79 -4.37 8.37 0.81
C ARG A 79 -4.08 7.67 2.12
N ALA A 80 -2.96 6.97 2.18
CA ALA A 80 -2.43 6.44 3.43
C ALA A 80 -1.01 6.95 3.64
N GLU A 81 -0.77 7.51 4.82
CA GLU A 81 0.53 8.00 5.25
C GLU A 81 1.28 6.90 5.98
N PHE A 82 2.60 6.86 5.79
CA PHE A 82 3.48 5.87 6.35
C PHE A 82 4.36 6.44 7.46
N SER A 83 4.80 5.55 8.32
CA SER A 83 5.81 5.79 9.34
C SER A 83 6.77 4.60 9.41
N GLY A 84 8.04 4.89 9.71
CA GLY A 84 9.05 3.85 9.95
C GLY A 84 9.39 2.99 8.73
N ALA A 85 9.34 3.56 7.51
CA ALA A 85 9.70 2.84 6.30
C ALA A 85 11.17 2.35 6.35
N HIS A 86 11.38 1.05 6.18
CA HIS A 86 12.70 0.44 6.23
C HIS A 86 12.82 -0.78 5.30
N LEU A 87 14.04 -1.07 4.84
CA LEU A 87 14.32 -2.26 4.03
C LEU A 87 14.25 -3.52 4.88
N LEU A 88 13.50 -4.51 4.42
CA LEU A 88 13.47 -5.85 4.97
C LEU A 88 14.73 -6.64 4.56
N PRO A 89 15.16 -7.63 5.36
CA PRO A 89 16.30 -8.49 5.04
C PRO A 89 16.17 -9.17 3.66
N PRO A 90 17.28 -9.45 2.94
CA PRO A 90 17.24 -10.10 1.62
C PRO A 90 16.56 -11.48 1.60
N GLU A 91 16.61 -12.21 2.71
CA GLU A 91 15.98 -13.52 2.91
C GLU A 91 14.47 -13.44 3.17
N PHE A 92 13.91 -12.22 3.30
CA PHE A 92 12.48 -12.03 3.46
C PHE A 92 11.74 -12.49 2.19
N VAL A 93 10.91 -13.52 2.33
CA VAL A 93 9.98 -13.97 1.31
C VAL A 93 8.61 -13.42 1.66
N PRO A 94 7.96 -12.64 0.78
CA PRO A 94 6.55 -12.35 0.98
C PRO A 94 5.79 -13.67 0.77
N TYR A 95 5.15 -14.14 1.85
CA TYR A 95 4.31 -15.35 1.92
C TYR A 95 5.08 -16.68 1.95
#